data_AF-A0A2T4AA51-F1
#
_entry.id   AF-A0A2T4AA51-F1
#
_cell.length_a   1.000
_cell.length_b   1.000
_cell.length_c   1.000
_cell.angle_alpha   90.00
_cell.angle_beta   90.00
_cell.angle_gamma   90.00
#
_symmetry.space_group_name_H-M   'P 1'
#
loop_
_entity.id
_entity.type
_entity.pdbx_description
1 polymer ?
#
loop_
_entity_poly.entity_id
_entity_poly.type
_entity_poly.pdbx_seq_one_letter_code
_entity_poly.pdbx_strand_id
1 'polypeptide(L)'
;MAAATTPLDDLAQALSTSLVEANLVPGSAEALIPGDFKPSTRLAISFGGRDVELGNLFRVNEVKLAPFVSFDAEAGDSSGDASYMLLLVDPDAPTPDDPKFAFWRHWVLPGLKPLAEADGVVAQTKQALTEYLAPGPKDDSQPHRYLFLLFREPHGLVLTKEDVGGEEFVQRRSFDPVKFVKKHQLQLVGLNWMKGAGDGWKE
;
A
#
# COMPACT_ATOMS: atom_id res chain seq x y z
N MET A 1 12.49 -5.09 -34.58
CA MET A 1 12.10 -3.79 -33.98
C MET A 1 11.59 -4.10 -32.58
N ALA A 2 12.23 -3.57 -31.54
CA ALA A 2 11.70 -3.71 -30.18
C ALA A 2 10.43 -2.86 -30.09
N ALA A 3 9.34 -3.43 -29.55
CA ALA A 3 8.14 -2.64 -29.26
C ALA A 3 8.49 -1.56 -28.23
N ALA A 4 7.96 -0.35 -28.39
CA ALA A 4 8.11 0.71 -27.38
C ALA A 4 7.45 0.24 -26.08
N THR A 5 8.15 0.34 -24.95
CA THR A 5 7.61 0.03 -23.62
C THR A 5 6.57 1.09 -23.24
N THR A 6 5.49 0.66 -22.58
CA THR A 6 4.47 1.60 -22.07
C THR A 6 4.91 2.16 -20.70
N PRO A 7 4.37 3.30 -20.25
CA PRO A 7 4.68 3.83 -18.91
C PRO A 7 4.39 2.85 -17.76
N LEU A 8 3.40 1.96 -17.91
CA LEU A 8 3.11 0.90 -16.94
C LEU A 8 4.13 -0.24 -17.00
N ASP A 9 4.68 -0.55 -18.17
CA ASP A 9 5.76 -1.54 -18.29
C ASP A 9 7.04 -1.04 -17.61
N ASP A 10 7.38 0.23 -17.83
CA ASP A 10 8.55 0.87 -17.18
C ASP A 10 8.35 0.91 -15.65
N LEU A 11 7.14 1.24 -15.18
CA LEU A 11 6.78 1.18 -13.77
C LEU A 11 6.88 -0.24 -13.22
N ALA A 12 6.38 -1.25 -13.94
CA ALA A 12 6.44 -2.65 -13.52
C ALA A 12 7.89 -3.12 -13.33
N GLN A 13 8.77 -2.74 -14.27
CA GLN A 13 10.19 -3.07 -14.19
C GLN A 13 10.88 -2.37 -13.03
N ALA A 14 10.65 -1.06 -12.85
CA ALA A 14 11.22 -0.29 -11.74
C ALA A 14 10.72 -0.80 -10.37
N LEU A 15 9.44 -1.11 -10.27
CA LEU A 15 8.82 -1.67 -9.08
C LEU A 15 9.45 -3.02 -8.75
N SER A 16 9.52 -3.95 -9.70
CA SER A 16 10.14 -5.26 -9.52
C SER A 16 11.58 -5.15 -9.02
N THR A 17 12.41 -4.30 -9.66
CA THR A 17 13.78 -4.04 -9.22
C THR A 17 13.82 -3.53 -7.78
N SER A 18 13.00 -2.53 -7.44
CA SER A 18 12.99 -1.93 -6.09
C SER A 18 12.59 -2.94 -4.99
N LEU A 19 11.65 -3.85 -5.29
CA LEU A 19 11.20 -4.87 -4.35
C LEU A 19 12.27 -5.92 -4.09
N VAL A 20 13.02 -6.30 -5.12
CA VAL A 20 14.16 -7.22 -5.00
C VAL A 20 15.27 -6.58 -4.17
N GLU A 21 15.68 -5.35 -4.50
CA GLU A 21 16.71 -4.61 -3.77
C GLU A 21 16.35 -4.41 -2.29
N ALA A 22 15.06 -4.27 -1.99
CA ALA A 22 14.55 -4.11 -0.65
C ALA A 22 14.29 -5.43 0.10
N ASN A 23 14.54 -6.60 -0.50
CA ASN A 23 14.19 -7.92 0.05
C ASN A 23 12.70 -8.04 0.44
N LEU A 24 11.82 -7.44 -0.37
CA LEU A 24 10.37 -7.55 -0.23
C LEU A 24 9.84 -8.72 -1.06
N VAL A 25 10.29 -8.84 -2.32
CA VAL A 25 9.87 -9.90 -3.26
C VAL A 25 11.06 -10.32 -4.14
N PRO A 26 11.57 -11.57 -4.03
CA PRO A 26 11.28 -12.53 -2.96
C PRO A 26 11.69 -11.96 -1.60
N GLY A 27 11.02 -12.38 -0.52
CA GLY A 27 11.30 -11.87 0.81
C GLY A 27 10.04 -11.67 1.66
N SER A 28 10.06 -10.66 2.53
CA SER A 28 9.05 -10.51 3.59
C SER A 28 7.63 -10.31 3.06
N ALA A 29 7.44 -9.87 1.82
CA ALA A 29 6.14 -9.56 1.23
C ALA A 29 5.72 -10.52 0.10
N GLU A 30 6.48 -11.58 -0.18
CA GLU A 30 6.23 -12.50 -1.31
C GLU A 30 4.87 -13.22 -1.25
N ALA A 31 4.33 -13.42 -0.05
CA ALA A 31 3.02 -14.03 0.14
C ALA A 31 1.85 -13.09 -0.21
N LEU A 32 2.10 -11.78 -0.27
CA LEU A 32 1.11 -10.74 -0.53
C LEU A 32 1.25 -10.13 -1.93
N ILE A 33 2.47 -10.08 -2.45
CA ILE A 33 2.82 -9.52 -3.76
C ILE A 33 3.39 -10.65 -4.63
N PRO A 34 2.68 -11.06 -5.70
CA PRO A 34 3.21 -12.07 -6.63
C PRO A 34 4.55 -11.65 -7.23
N GLY A 35 5.48 -12.59 -7.41
CA GLY A 35 6.82 -12.31 -7.97
C GLY A 35 6.82 -11.80 -9.41
N ASP A 36 5.77 -12.11 -10.17
CA ASP A 36 5.53 -11.66 -11.53
C ASP A 36 4.49 -10.53 -11.62
N PHE A 37 4.20 -9.87 -10.50
CA PHE A 37 3.19 -8.82 -10.43
C PHE A 37 3.48 -7.69 -11.43
N LYS A 38 2.43 -7.33 -12.18
CA LYS A 38 2.42 -6.16 -13.07
C LYS A 38 1.25 -5.26 -12.67
N PRO A 39 1.49 -3.98 -12.34
CA PRO A 39 0.42 -3.05 -12.02
C PRO A 39 -0.46 -2.80 -13.25
N SER A 40 -1.77 -2.79 -13.05
CA SER A 40 -2.77 -2.39 -14.04
C SER A 40 -3.12 -0.90 -13.94
N THR A 41 -2.72 -0.24 -12.86
CA THR A 41 -2.81 1.21 -12.66
C THR A 41 -1.64 1.72 -11.82
N ARG A 42 -1.30 3.01 -11.98
CA ARG A 42 -0.25 3.66 -11.19
C ARG A 42 -0.84 4.18 -9.88
N LEU A 43 -0.41 3.61 -8.76
CA LEU A 43 -0.70 4.14 -7.43
C LEU A 43 0.30 5.24 -7.06
N ALA A 44 -0.18 6.48 -6.97
CA ALA A 44 0.58 7.61 -6.48
C ALA A 44 0.17 7.96 -5.03
N ILE A 45 1.17 8.17 -4.18
CA ILE A 45 1.04 8.51 -2.77
C ILE A 45 1.91 9.74 -2.53
N SER A 46 1.36 10.77 -1.89
CA SER A 46 2.08 12.01 -1.63
C SER A 46 1.85 12.51 -0.21
N PHE A 47 2.93 12.79 0.53
CA PHE A 47 2.90 13.38 1.86
C PHE A 47 3.38 14.82 1.80
N GLY A 48 2.49 15.78 2.06
CA GLY A 48 2.86 17.20 2.06
C GLY A 48 3.43 17.70 0.73
N GLY A 49 3.04 17.09 -0.40
CA GLY A 49 3.56 17.40 -1.74
C GLY A 49 4.86 16.69 -2.11
N ARG A 50 5.37 15.79 -1.26
CA ARG A 50 6.51 14.91 -1.56
C ARG A 50 5.99 13.51 -1.90
N ASP A 51 6.32 13.06 -3.11
CA ASP A 51 5.84 11.79 -3.63
C ASP A 51 6.63 10.60 -3.08
N VAL A 52 5.92 9.51 -2.88
CA VAL A 52 6.50 8.20 -2.61
C VAL A 52 6.97 7.59 -3.91
N GLU A 53 8.25 7.21 -3.95
CA GLU A 53 8.95 6.74 -5.15
C GLU A 53 9.73 5.47 -4.79
N LEU A 54 9.01 4.34 -4.77
CA LEU A 54 9.59 2.98 -4.77
C LEU A 54 10.73 2.78 -3.77
N GLY A 55 10.55 3.23 -2.53
CA GLY A 55 11.49 3.01 -1.43
C GLY A 55 12.26 4.23 -0.94
N ASN A 56 11.96 5.42 -1.47
CA ASN A 56 12.50 6.67 -0.93
C ASN A 56 12.17 6.84 0.57
N LEU A 57 13.04 7.53 1.29
CA LEU A 57 12.97 7.64 2.75
C LEU A 57 12.14 8.85 3.20
N PHE A 58 11.21 8.61 4.11
CA PHE A 58 10.42 9.60 4.84
C PHE A 58 10.73 9.54 6.34
N ARG A 59 10.74 10.71 6.96
CA ARG A 59 10.83 10.87 8.41
C ARG A 59 9.45 10.82 9.04
N VAL A 60 9.38 10.37 10.29
CA VAL A 60 8.11 10.30 11.06
C VAL A 60 7.37 11.64 11.05
N ASN A 61 8.08 12.76 11.12
CA ASN A 61 7.46 14.07 11.07
C ASN A 61 6.80 14.44 9.72
N GLU A 62 7.26 13.86 8.61
CA GLU A 62 6.73 14.11 7.25
C GLU A 62 5.42 13.35 7.01
N VAL A 63 5.20 12.25 7.73
CA VAL A 63 4.09 11.30 7.51
C VAL A 63 3.05 11.30 8.64
N LYS A 64 2.99 12.37 9.43
CA LYS A 64 2.04 12.50 10.55
C LYS A 64 0.57 12.48 10.12
N LEU A 65 0.29 13.04 8.94
CA LEU A 65 -1.05 13.09 8.37
C LEU A 65 -1.17 12.04 7.26
N ALA A 66 -2.37 11.54 7.04
CA ALA A 66 -2.65 10.62 5.94
C ALA A 66 -2.23 11.25 4.60
N PRO A 67 -1.66 10.46 3.67
CA PRO A 67 -1.20 10.99 2.39
C PRO A 67 -2.37 11.30 1.46
N PHE A 68 -2.08 12.09 0.43
CA PHE A 68 -2.92 12.12 -0.76
C PHE A 68 -2.73 10.82 -1.55
N VAL A 69 -3.84 10.24 -2.01
CA VAL A 69 -3.87 8.98 -2.76
C VAL A 69 -4.50 9.26 -4.12
N SER A 70 -3.79 8.91 -5.18
CA SER A 70 -4.27 9.05 -6.55
C SER A 70 -3.96 7.82 -7.39
N PHE A 71 -4.88 7.48 -8.28
CA PHE A 71 -4.72 6.44 -9.30
C PHE A 71 -5.83 6.59 -10.33
N ASP A 72 -5.62 6.02 -11.52
CA ASP A 72 -6.61 6.02 -12.59
C ASP A 72 -7.35 4.69 -12.65
N ALA A 73 -8.53 4.69 -13.29
CA ALA A 73 -9.26 3.46 -13.55
C ALA A 73 -8.43 2.50 -14.42
N GLU A 74 -8.52 1.19 -14.14
CA GLU A 74 -7.84 0.17 -14.94
C GLU A 74 -8.32 0.20 -16.40
N ALA A 75 -7.42 -0.05 -17.35
CA ALA A 75 -7.76 -0.12 -18.76
C ALA A 75 -8.84 -1.21 -19.01
N GLY A 76 -9.92 -0.82 -19.68
CA GLY A 76 -11.04 -1.72 -20.00
C GLY A 76 -12.17 -1.75 -18.96
N ASP A 77 -12.02 -1.06 -17.84
CA ASP A 77 -13.10 -0.89 -16.84
C ASP A 77 -14.02 0.27 -17.21
N SER A 78 -14.85 0.08 -18.24
CA SER A 78 -15.75 1.12 -18.77
C SER A 78 -17.07 1.26 -17.99
N SER A 79 -17.34 0.41 -17.00
CA SER A 79 -18.58 0.46 -16.22
C SER A 79 -18.60 1.58 -15.17
N GLY A 80 -17.42 2.06 -14.73
CA GLY A 80 -17.32 3.02 -13.61
C GLY A 80 -17.74 2.44 -12.25
N ASP A 81 -18.04 1.14 -12.19
CA ASP A 81 -18.58 0.50 -11.01
C ASP A 81 -17.50 -0.04 -10.07
N ALA A 82 -16.27 -0.24 -10.56
CA ALA A 82 -15.19 -0.76 -9.73
C ALA A 82 -14.94 0.13 -8.51
N SER A 83 -14.71 -0.54 -7.40
CA SER A 83 -14.23 0.05 -6.17
C SER A 83 -12.92 -0.60 -5.80
N TYR A 84 -12.10 0.17 -5.09
CA TYR A 84 -10.76 -0.23 -4.72
C TYR A 84 -10.57 -0.07 -3.22
N MET A 85 -9.64 -0.83 -2.67
CA MET A 85 -9.25 -0.79 -1.28
C MET A 85 -7.75 -0.55 -1.17
N LEU A 86 -7.37 0.44 -0.37
CA LEU A 86 -5.98 0.69 -0.03
C LEU A 86 -5.65 0.04 1.32
N LEU A 87 -4.58 -0.75 1.34
CA LEU A 87 -3.93 -1.25 2.54
C LEU A 87 -2.59 -0.52 2.73
N LEU A 88 -2.33 -0.03 3.94
CA LEU A 88 -0.99 0.36 4.40
C LEU A 88 -0.54 -0.61 5.50
N VAL A 89 0.53 -1.36 5.21
CA VAL A 89 1.08 -2.37 6.13
C VAL A 89 2.60 -2.25 6.25
N ASP A 90 3.12 -2.61 7.42
CA ASP A 90 4.54 -2.59 7.76
C ASP A 90 5.04 -4.03 8.03
N PRO A 91 5.78 -4.67 7.12
CA PRO A 91 6.30 -6.02 7.28
C PRO A 91 7.44 -6.11 8.31
N ASP A 92 7.89 -4.97 8.85
CA ASP A 92 9.06 -4.85 9.71
C ASP A 92 8.70 -4.60 11.17
N ALA A 93 7.44 -4.57 11.57
CA ALA A 93 7.10 -4.29 12.97
C ALA A 93 7.45 -5.47 13.91
N PRO A 94 7.96 -5.22 15.14
CA PRO A 94 8.33 -3.92 15.71
C PRO A 94 9.66 -3.34 15.22
N THR A 95 10.57 -4.15 14.67
CA THR A 95 11.81 -3.71 14.01
C THR A 95 12.17 -4.66 12.86
N PRO A 96 12.84 -4.20 11.78
CA PRO A 96 13.22 -5.07 10.66
C PRO A 96 14.04 -6.29 11.08
N ASP A 97 14.82 -6.17 12.17
CA ASP A 97 15.67 -7.24 12.71
C ASP A 97 14.91 -8.30 13.53
N ASP A 98 13.76 -7.95 14.12
CA ASP A 98 12.87 -8.87 14.86
C ASP A 98 11.40 -8.60 14.53
N PRO A 99 10.93 -8.91 13.29
CA PRO A 99 9.63 -8.50 12.79
C PRO A 99 8.49 -9.43 13.28
N LYS A 100 8.41 -9.67 14.60
CA LYS A 100 7.41 -10.58 15.20
C LYS A 100 5.95 -10.12 15.07
N PHE A 101 5.73 -8.86 14.70
CA PHE A 101 4.42 -8.27 14.41
C PHE A 101 4.35 -7.81 12.94
N ALA A 102 5.08 -8.49 12.05
CA ALA A 102 5.10 -8.22 10.62
C ALA A 102 3.69 -8.03 10.07
N PHE A 103 3.59 -7.10 9.13
CA PHE A 103 2.36 -6.58 8.54
C PHE A 103 1.48 -5.83 9.53
N TRP A 104 2.10 -4.99 10.37
CA TRP A 104 1.35 -4.08 11.21
C TRP A 104 0.40 -3.24 10.37
N ARG A 105 -0.89 -3.29 10.70
CA ARG A 105 -1.94 -2.57 9.97
C ARG A 105 -1.98 -1.08 10.33
N HIS A 106 -1.51 -0.25 9.43
CA HIS A 106 -1.54 1.21 9.56
C HIS A 106 -2.84 1.82 9.03
N TRP A 107 -3.35 1.32 7.90
CA TRP A 107 -4.55 1.88 7.26
C TRP A 107 -5.26 0.83 6.42
N VAL A 108 -6.59 0.79 6.48
CA VAL A 108 -7.44 0.02 5.55
C VAL A 108 -8.59 0.90 5.11
N LEU A 109 -8.53 1.34 3.86
CA LEU A 109 -9.49 2.26 3.28
C LEU A 109 -10.21 1.61 2.08
N PRO A 110 -11.45 1.12 2.27
CA PRO A 110 -12.24 0.54 1.20
C PRO A 110 -12.98 1.60 0.39
N GLY A 111 -13.58 1.19 -0.73
CA GLY A 111 -14.52 2.01 -1.48
C GLY A 111 -13.90 3.23 -2.16
N LEU A 112 -12.62 3.18 -2.51
CA LEU A 112 -11.98 4.19 -3.35
C LEU A 112 -12.50 4.06 -4.79
N LYS A 113 -12.82 5.19 -5.42
CA LYS A 113 -13.24 5.25 -6.83
C LYS A 113 -12.50 6.36 -7.57
N PRO A 114 -11.71 6.05 -8.62
CA PRO A 114 -11.10 7.07 -9.46
C PRO A 114 -12.19 7.80 -10.26
N LEU A 115 -12.11 9.11 -10.35
CA LEU A 115 -13.10 9.94 -11.03
C LEU A 115 -12.72 10.10 -12.50
N ALA A 116 -13.56 9.61 -13.40
CA ALA A 116 -13.31 9.61 -14.84
C ALA A 116 -13.11 11.01 -15.46
N GLU A 117 -13.65 12.06 -14.83
CA GLU A 117 -13.55 13.44 -15.33
C GLU A 117 -12.39 14.23 -14.71
N ALA A 118 -11.60 13.64 -13.82
CA ALA A 118 -10.47 14.30 -13.18
C ALA A 118 -9.33 13.31 -12.90
N ASP A 119 -8.30 13.35 -13.76
CA ASP A 119 -7.13 12.48 -13.68
C ASP A 119 -6.52 12.46 -12.27
N GLY A 120 -6.30 11.25 -11.74
CA GLY A 120 -5.75 11.03 -10.41
C GLY A 120 -6.65 11.47 -9.23
N VAL A 121 -7.86 11.99 -9.43
CA VAL A 121 -8.75 12.31 -8.31
C VAL A 121 -9.52 11.06 -7.90
N VAL A 122 -9.42 10.70 -6.61
CA VAL A 122 -10.07 9.52 -6.05
C VAL A 122 -11.13 9.95 -5.04
N ALA A 123 -12.37 9.52 -5.27
CA ALA A 123 -13.45 9.67 -4.30
C ALA A 123 -13.42 8.54 -3.26
N GLN A 124 -13.54 8.91 -2.00
CA GLN A 124 -13.77 7.97 -0.91
C GLN A 124 -15.27 7.77 -0.69
N THR A 125 -15.77 6.57 -0.97
CA THR A 125 -17.22 6.26 -0.86
C THR A 125 -17.59 5.53 0.44
N LYS A 126 -16.61 5.06 1.21
CA LYS A 126 -16.79 4.32 2.47
C LYS A 126 -15.87 4.89 3.56
N GLN A 127 -16.24 4.67 4.82
CA GLN A 127 -15.34 4.96 5.95
C GLN A 127 -14.18 3.97 5.99
N ALA A 128 -13.06 4.36 6.61
CA ALA A 128 -11.95 3.43 6.82
C ALA A 128 -12.37 2.29 7.77
N LEU A 129 -11.95 1.06 7.45
CA LEU A 129 -12.07 -0.07 8.37
C LEU A 129 -11.02 -0.03 9.47
N THR A 130 -9.91 0.65 9.17
CA THR A 130 -8.87 0.99 10.13
C THR A 130 -8.37 2.36 9.76
N GLU A 131 -8.60 3.34 10.63
CA GLU A 131 -8.12 4.72 10.43
C GLU A 131 -6.59 4.79 10.31
N TYR A 132 -6.11 5.78 9.57
CA TYR A 132 -4.68 6.00 9.35
C TYR A 132 -3.96 6.17 10.69
N LEU A 133 -2.94 5.34 10.92
CA LEU A 133 -1.97 5.51 11.99
C LEU A 133 -0.60 5.77 11.36
N ALA A 134 0.02 6.90 11.70
CA ALA A 134 1.29 7.28 11.13
C ALA A 134 2.39 6.23 11.39
N PRO A 135 3.33 6.04 10.44
CA PRO A 135 4.62 5.40 10.72
C PRO A 135 5.25 5.96 12.00
N GLY A 136 5.76 5.07 12.84
CA GLY A 136 6.40 5.44 14.11
C GLY A 136 7.63 4.60 14.48
N PRO A 137 8.55 4.31 13.53
CA PRO A 137 9.81 3.68 13.88
C PRO A 137 10.59 4.58 14.84
N LYS A 138 11.28 3.96 15.80
CA LYS A 138 12.12 4.66 16.76
C LYS A 138 13.43 5.09 16.11
N ASP A 139 14.09 6.10 16.69
CA ASP A 139 15.37 6.62 16.19
C ASP A 139 16.50 5.58 16.20
N ASP A 140 16.42 4.58 17.08
CA ASP A 140 17.37 3.47 17.21
C ASP A 140 17.02 2.24 16.35
N SER A 141 15.87 2.24 15.67
CA SER A 141 15.48 1.19 14.73
C SER A 141 16.05 1.47 13.33
N GLN A 142 16.35 0.42 12.59
CA GLN A 142 16.55 0.53 11.14
C GLN A 142 15.26 1.03 10.46
N PRO A 143 15.34 1.70 9.30
CA PRO A 143 14.15 2.15 8.59
C PRO A 143 13.20 1.00 8.29
N HIS A 144 11.92 1.19 8.59
CA HIS A 144 10.85 0.24 8.27
C HIS A 144 10.38 0.45 6.84
N ARG A 145 9.89 -0.60 6.20
CA ARG A 145 9.25 -0.56 4.88
C ARG A 145 7.75 -0.40 5.06
N TYR A 146 7.14 0.53 4.35
CA TYR A 146 5.69 0.76 4.39
C TYR A 146 5.11 0.50 3.01
N LEU A 147 4.26 -0.53 2.92
CA LEU A 147 3.67 -0.98 1.66
C LEU A 147 2.28 -0.37 1.49
N PHE A 148 2.09 0.41 0.43
CA PHE A 148 0.79 0.90 -0.03
C PHE A 148 0.29 -0.03 -1.13
N LEU A 149 -0.73 -0.83 -0.82
CA LEU A 149 -1.25 -1.87 -1.70
C LEU A 149 -2.67 -1.50 -2.11
N LEU A 150 -2.88 -1.28 -3.41
CA LEU A 150 -4.20 -1.00 -3.97
C LEU A 150 -4.79 -2.30 -4.54
N PHE A 151 -5.95 -2.68 -4.01
CA PHE A 151 -6.68 -3.85 -4.45
C PHE A 151 -7.99 -3.46 -5.12
N ARG A 152 -8.36 -4.14 -6.21
CA ARG A 152 -9.72 -4.13 -6.74
C ARG A 152 -10.63 -4.95 -5.82
N GLU A 153 -11.76 -4.36 -5.42
CA GLU A 153 -12.80 -5.03 -4.64
C GLU A 153 -13.69 -5.89 -5.57
N PRO A 154 -14.10 -7.09 -5.15
CA PRO A 154 -15.21 -7.78 -5.81
C PRO A 154 -16.49 -6.93 -5.79
N HIS A 155 -17.29 -7.08 -6.84
CA HIS A 155 -18.57 -6.39 -6.93
C HIS A 155 -19.47 -6.68 -5.73
N GLY A 156 -19.99 -5.63 -5.10
CA GLY A 156 -20.88 -5.75 -3.95
C GLY A 156 -20.20 -6.09 -2.62
N LEU A 157 -18.86 -6.00 -2.52
CA LEU A 157 -18.15 -6.22 -1.27
C LEU A 157 -18.59 -5.20 -0.19
N VAL A 158 -19.10 -5.73 0.93
CA VAL A 158 -19.42 -4.97 2.14
C VAL A 158 -18.59 -5.54 3.28
N LEU A 159 -17.88 -4.66 3.98
CA LEU A 159 -17.03 -5.02 5.12
C LEU A 159 -17.32 -4.09 6.29
N THR A 160 -17.05 -4.59 7.48
CA THR A 160 -17.11 -3.80 8.71
C THR A 160 -15.75 -3.82 9.44
N LYS A 161 -15.62 -3.05 10.53
CA LYS A 161 -14.37 -3.02 11.31
C LYS A 161 -14.04 -4.39 11.91
N GLU A 162 -15.05 -5.23 12.12
CA GLU A 162 -14.90 -6.60 12.60
C GLU A 162 -14.18 -7.51 11.59
N ASP A 163 -14.30 -7.25 10.28
CA ASP A 163 -13.60 -8.04 9.25
C ASP A 163 -12.08 -7.84 9.29
N VAL A 164 -11.61 -6.70 9.79
CA VAL A 164 -10.20 -6.45 10.11
C VAL A 164 -9.88 -6.72 11.59
N GLY A 165 -10.84 -7.18 12.38
CA GLY A 165 -10.64 -7.53 13.79
C GLY A 165 -10.64 -6.36 14.77
N GLY A 166 -11.08 -5.16 14.36
CA GLY A 166 -11.15 -3.94 15.18
C GLY A 166 -10.07 -2.90 14.84
N GLU A 167 -9.80 -1.93 15.72
CA GLU A 167 -8.85 -0.83 15.48
C GLU A 167 -7.79 -0.66 16.57
N GLU A 168 -7.89 -1.41 17.66
CA GLU A 168 -6.97 -1.33 18.79
C GLU A 168 -5.59 -1.87 18.45
N PHE A 169 -4.60 -1.47 19.24
CA PHE A 169 -3.19 -1.83 19.07
C PHE A 169 -2.97 -3.34 18.86
N VAL A 170 -3.59 -4.18 19.69
CA VAL A 170 -3.45 -5.64 19.60
C VAL A 170 -4.10 -6.20 18.33
N GLN A 171 -5.16 -5.55 17.84
CA GLN A 171 -5.89 -5.99 16.65
C GLN A 171 -5.15 -5.60 15.38
N ARG A 172 -4.53 -4.41 15.34
CA ARG A 172 -3.67 -3.96 14.24
C ARG A 172 -2.44 -4.85 14.04
N ARG A 173 -1.78 -5.25 15.12
CA ARG A 173 -0.57 -6.09 15.08
C ARG A 173 -0.85 -7.57 14.76
N SER A 174 -2.11 -8.00 14.91
CA SER A 174 -2.53 -9.38 14.66
C SER A 174 -3.18 -9.54 13.28
N PHE A 175 -3.06 -8.51 12.42
CA PHE A 175 -3.65 -8.52 11.10
C PHE A 175 -2.86 -9.44 10.17
N ASP A 176 -3.56 -10.35 9.51
CA ASP A 176 -3.00 -11.19 8.47
C ASP A 176 -3.52 -10.69 7.10
N PRO A 177 -2.75 -9.85 6.38
CA PRO A 177 -3.19 -9.31 5.10
C PRO A 177 -3.36 -10.39 4.03
N VAL A 178 -2.55 -11.46 4.07
CA VAL A 178 -2.63 -12.55 3.09
C VAL A 178 -3.94 -13.30 3.24
N LYS A 179 -4.31 -13.65 4.47
CA LYS A 179 -5.61 -14.28 4.76
C LYS A 179 -6.77 -13.37 4.44
N PHE A 180 -6.66 -12.07 4.75
CA PHE A 180 -7.70 -11.08 4.46
C PHE A 180 -7.94 -10.93 2.94
N VAL A 181 -6.88 -10.68 2.17
CA VAL A 181 -6.93 -10.55 0.70
C VAL A 181 -7.53 -11.80 0.06
N LYS A 182 -7.08 -12.99 0.48
CA LYS A 182 -7.60 -14.27 -0.01
C LYS A 182 -9.07 -14.50 0.36
N LYS A 183 -9.46 -14.24 1.62
CA LYS A 183 -10.84 -14.42 2.10
C LYS A 183 -11.82 -13.56 1.30
N HIS A 184 -11.42 -12.33 1.00
CA HIS A 184 -12.28 -11.34 0.35
C HIS A 184 -12.02 -11.22 -1.16
N GLN A 185 -11.25 -12.12 -1.76
CA GLN A 185 -10.98 -12.19 -3.20
C GLN A 185 -10.49 -10.85 -3.77
N LEU A 186 -9.67 -10.15 -2.99
CA LEU A 186 -9.08 -8.88 -3.40
C LEU A 186 -7.97 -9.13 -4.42
N GLN A 187 -7.98 -8.36 -5.51
CA GLN A 187 -6.98 -8.48 -6.57
C GLN A 187 -6.03 -7.29 -6.50
N LEU A 188 -4.72 -7.53 -6.36
CA LEU A 188 -3.73 -6.46 -6.36
C LEU A 188 -3.67 -5.82 -7.75
N VAL A 189 -3.77 -4.50 -7.83
CA VAL A 189 -3.80 -3.72 -9.10
C VAL A 189 -2.75 -2.61 -9.14
N GLY A 190 -2.31 -2.13 -7.98
CA GLY A 190 -1.27 -1.13 -7.85
C GLY A 190 -0.52 -1.29 -6.54
N LEU A 191 0.74 -0.88 -6.54
CA LEU A 191 1.63 -0.94 -5.39
C LEU A 191 2.60 0.24 -5.45
N ASN A 192 2.84 0.85 -4.30
CA ASN A 192 3.96 1.76 -4.08
C ASN A 192 4.47 1.55 -2.65
N TRP A 193 5.68 1.98 -2.34
CA TRP A 193 6.24 1.77 -1.01
C TRP A 193 7.31 2.80 -0.67
N MET A 194 7.52 3.01 0.63
CA MET A 194 8.55 3.92 1.15
C MET A 194 9.32 3.27 2.30
N LYS A 195 10.47 3.86 2.63
CA LYS A 195 11.12 3.64 3.93
C LYS A 195 10.65 4.72 4.89
N GLY A 196 10.31 4.34 6.12
CA GLY A 196 10.08 5.28 7.22
C GLY A 196 11.17 5.14 8.27
N ALA A 197 11.69 6.26 8.74
CA ALA A 197 12.71 6.29 9.79
C ALA A 197 12.36 7.33 10.86
N GLY A 198 12.82 7.08 12.10
CA GLY A 198 12.73 8.06 13.18
C GLY A 198 13.38 9.39 12.77
N ASP A 199 12.90 10.50 13.31
CA ASP A 199 13.41 11.83 12.97
C ASP A 199 14.91 11.96 13.31
N GLY A 200 15.39 11.25 14.33
CA GLY A 200 16.78 11.21 14.78
C GLY A 200 17.65 10.11 14.16
N TRP A 201 17.07 9.22 13.33
CA TRP A 201 17.82 8.10 12.72
C TRP A 201 18.96 8.60 11.81
N LYS A 202 20.11 7.92 11.88
CA LYS A 202 21.32 8.19 11.10
C LYS A 202 21.77 6.93 10.39
N GLU A 203 22.24 7.10 9.15
CA GLU A 203 22.81 6.05 8.30
C GLU A 203 24.20 5.62 8.76
#